data_AF-A0A7Y0SIE9-F1
#
_entry.id   AF-A0A7Y0SIE9-F1
#
_cell.length_a   1.000
_cell.length_b   1.000
_cell.length_c   1.000
_cell.angle_alpha   90.00
_cell.angle_beta   90.00
_cell.angle_gamma   90.00
#
_symmetry.space_group_name_H-M   'P 1'
#
loop_
_entity.id
_entity.type
_entity.pdbx_description
1 polymer ?
#
loop_
_entity_poly.entity_id
_entity_poly.type
_entity_poly.pdbx_seq_one_letter_code
_entity_poly.pdbx_strand_id
1 'polypeptide(L)'
;LPKPYGNIIKGEVNYRGTNLVDLPAEEMYAMRGDRISIIFQDPMTALNPVHTIGRQICEVLELHRPELDKKEREAYSIEMLA
;
A
#
# COMPACT_ATOMS: atom_id res chain seq x y z
N LEU A 1 4.45 -9.48 -11.68
CA LEU A 1 5.60 -10.36 -11.35
C LEU A 1 5.59 -11.57 -12.29
N PRO A 2 6.75 -11.99 -12.84
CA PRO A 2 6.83 -13.19 -13.65
C PRO A 2 6.41 -14.41 -12.84
N LYS A 3 5.71 -15.34 -13.48
CA LYS A 3 5.30 -16.62 -12.88
C LYS A 3 6.35 -17.69 -13.23
N PRO A 4 6.69 -18.61 -12.31
CA PRO A 4 6.16 -18.70 -10.94
C PRO A 4 6.71 -17.59 -10.04
N TYR A 5 5.92 -17.19 -9.05
CA TYR A 5 6.37 -16.23 -8.03
C TYR A 5 7.50 -16.85 -7.20
N GLY A 6 8.37 -16.01 -6.65
CA GLY A 6 9.38 -16.46 -5.69
C GLY A 6 8.71 -17.00 -4.43
N ASN A 7 9.18 -18.15 -3.95
CA ASN A 7 8.74 -18.74 -2.69
C ASN A 7 9.82 -18.55 -1.62
N ILE A 8 9.39 -18.19 -0.41
CA ILE A 8 10.26 -18.16 0.77
C ILE A 8 10.46 -19.61 1.21
N ILE A 9 11.69 -20.12 1.10
CA ILE A 9 12.02 -21.53 1.42
C ILE A 9 12.33 -21.71 2.92
N LYS A 10 12.91 -20.69 3.56
CA LYS A 10 13.32 -20.70 4.96
C LYS A 10 13.65 -19.29 5.45
N GLY A 11 13.59 -19.10 6.77
CA GLY A 11 13.93 -17.84 7.43
C GLY A 11 12.69 -17.12 7.96
N GLU A 12 12.95 -15.96 8.56
CA GLU A 12 11.94 -15.12 9.21
C GLU A 12 12.13 -13.67 8.79
N VAL A 13 11.03 -12.92 8.81
CA VAL A 13 11.04 -11.47 8.58
C VAL A 13 10.28 -10.86 9.73
N ASN A 14 11.01 -10.35 10.72
CA ASN A 14 10.40 -9.84 11.95
C ASN A 14 10.05 -8.36 11.83
N TYR A 15 8.77 -8.02 11.98
CA TYR A 15 8.29 -6.65 12.12
C TYR A 15 7.59 -6.49 13.45
N ARG A 16 8.15 -5.66 14.34
CA ARG A 16 7.60 -5.36 15.69
C ARG A 16 7.23 -6.61 16.50
N GLY A 17 8.02 -7.67 16.40
CA GLY A 17 7.81 -8.94 17.12
C GLY A 17 6.89 -9.95 16.42
N THR A 18 6.39 -9.63 15.22
CA THR A 18 5.61 -10.56 14.39
C THR A 18 6.45 -11.06 13.22
N ASN A 19 6.57 -12.39 13.06
CA ASN A 19 7.18 -12.97 11.87
C ASN A 19 6.20 -12.88 10.68
N LEU A 20 6.55 -12.07 9.68
CA LEU A 20 5.72 -11.82 8.51
C LEU A 20 5.60 -13.05 7.59
N VAL A 21 6.57 -13.96 7.62
CA VAL A 21 6.58 -15.14 6.74
C VAL A 21 5.40 -16.08 7.05
N ASP A 22 5.01 -16.15 8.33
CA ASP A 22 3.99 -17.08 8.81
C ASP A 22 2.59 -16.44 8.87
N LEU A 23 2.45 -15.16 8.50
CA LEU A 23 1.19 -14.45 8.59
C LEU A 23 0.17 -14.91 7.53
N PRO A 24 -1.10 -15.10 7.91
CA PRO A 24 -2.18 -15.27 6.94
C PRO A 24 -2.25 -14.09 5.97
N ALA A 25 -2.73 -14.35 4.75
CA ALA A 25 -2.81 -13.34 3.69
C ALA A 25 -3.65 -12.11 4.12
N GLU A 26 -4.74 -12.31 4.85
CA GLU A 26 -5.62 -11.24 5.33
C GLU A 26 -4.89 -10.28 6.29
N GLU A 27 -4.15 -10.82 7.25
CA GLU A 27 -3.34 -10.02 8.19
C GLU A 27 -2.20 -9.28 7.47
N MET A 28 -1.60 -9.94 6.47
CA MET A 28 -0.62 -9.32 5.59
C MET A 28 -1.22 -8.15 4.80
N TYR A 29 -2.46 -8.25 4.31
CA TYR A 29 -3.15 -7.16 3.62
C TYR A 29 -3.42 -5.98 4.55
N ALA A 30 -3.88 -6.24 5.78
CA ALA A 30 -4.15 -5.19 6.76
C ALA A 30 -2.89 -4.39 7.16
N MET A 31 -1.70 -5.01 7.10
CA MET A 31 -0.44 -4.31 7.38
C MET A 31 0.11 -3.53 6.19
N ARG A 32 -0.12 -4.00 4.98
CA ARG A 32 0.35 -3.33 3.75
C ARG A 32 -0.42 -2.03 3.55
N GLY A 33 0.26 -0.98 3.11
CA GLY A 33 -0.33 0.33 2.85
C GLY A 33 -0.35 1.25 4.08
N ASP A 34 -0.76 0.74 5.25
CA ASP A 34 -0.83 1.54 6.48
C ASP A 34 0.45 1.44 7.35
N ARG A 35 0.98 0.22 7.56
CA ARG A 35 2.16 0.01 8.41
C ARG A 35 3.46 -0.20 7.63
N ILE A 36 3.35 -0.83 6.46
CA ILE A 36 4.47 -1.14 5.57
C ILE A 36 4.04 -0.82 4.13
N SER A 37 4.79 0.07 3.47
CA SER A 37 4.54 0.46 2.08
C SER A 37 5.81 0.34 1.25
N ILE A 38 5.66 0.21 -0.06
CA ILE A 38 6.76 0.00 -1.00
C ILE A 38 6.85 1.21 -1.93
N ILE A 39 8.06 1.75 -2.09
CA ILE A 39 8.39 2.71 -3.14
C ILE A 39 9.21 1.95 -4.18
N PHE A 40 8.68 1.84 -5.40
CA PHE A 40 9.35 1.13 -6.48
C PHE A 40 10.53 1.94 -7.04
N GLN A 41 11.59 1.24 -7.47
CA GLN A 41 12.76 1.88 -8.07
C GLN A 41 12.47 2.52 -9.42
N ASP A 42 11.49 2.02 -10.16
CA ASP A 42 10.95 2.66 -11.37
C ASP A 42 9.63 3.36 -11.03
N PRO A 43 9.67 4.66 -10.66
CA PRO A 43 8.49 5.39 -10.20
C PRO A 43 7.44 5.57 -11.30
N MET A 44 7.82 5.49 -12.58
CA MET A 44 6.90 5.65 -13.70
C MET A 44 5.90 4.49 -13.80
N THR A 45 6.22 3.33 -13.21
CA THR A 45 5.32 2.17 -13.15
C THR A 45 4.25 2.28 -12.07
N ALA A 46 4.42 3.18 -11.10
CA ALA A 46 3.51 3.33 -9.96
C ALA A 46 2.33 4.25 -10.27
N LEU A 47 2.45 5.13 -11.27
CA LEU A 47 1.40 6.08 -11.63
C LEU A 47 0.72 5.67 -12.93
N ASN A 48 -0.60 5.70 -12.94
CA ASN A 48 -1.40 5.58 -14.14
C ASN A 48 -1.64 6.97 -14.77
N PRO A 49 -1.12 7.23 -15.98
CA PRO A 49 -1.20 8.57 -16.61
C PRO A 49 -2.62 8.99 -17.01
N VAL A 50 -3.60 8.08 -17.01
CA VAL A 50 -5.01 8.45 -17.29
C VAL A 50 -5.75 9.00 -16.07
N HIS A 51 -5.10 9.08 -14.90
CA HIS A 51 -5.67 9.60 -13.67
C HIS A 51 -4.82 10.75 -13.10
N THR A 52 -5.47 11.70 -12.45
CA THR A 52 -4.76 12.77 -11.73
C THR A 52 -4.04 12.21 -10.51
N ILE A 53 -2.99 12.91 -10.05
CA ILE A 53 -2.27 12.54 -8.82
C ILE A 53 -3.24 12.49 -7.63
N GLY A 54 -4.08 13.52 -7.46
CA GLY A 54 -5.06 13.57 -6.38
C GLY A 54 -6.04 12.40 -6.40
N ARG A 55 -6.51 11.97 -7.58
CA ARG A 55 -7.40 10.79 -7.71
C ARG A 55 -6.69 9.51 -7.27
N GLN A 56 -5.45 9.29 -7.68
CA GLN A 56 -4.68 8.10 -7.32
C GLN A 56 -4.36 8.06 -5.81
N ILE A 57 -4.07 9.21 -5.19
CA ILE A 57 -3.94 9.30 -3.72
C ILE A 57 -5.27 8.98 -3.04
N CYS A 58 -6.39 9.53 -3.53
CA CYS A 58 -7.71 9.24 -2.96
C CYS A 58 -8.10 7.76 -3.07
N GLU A 59 -7.71 7.04 -4.12
CA GLU A 59 -7.96 5.59 -4.24
C GLU A 59 -7.28 4.79 -3.12
N VAL A 60 -6.08 5.18 -2.71
CA VAL A 60 -5.38 4.58 -1.57
C VAL A 60 -6.14 4.87 -0.27
N LEU A 61 -6.62 6.11 -0.09
CA LEU A 61 -7.41 6.51 1.07
C LEU A 61 -8.79 5.83 1.11
N GLU A 62 -9.41 5.54 -0.02
CA GLU A 62 -10.66 4.77 -0.08
C GLU A 62 -10.50 3.36 0.51
N LEU A 63 -9.35 2.72 0.24
CA LEU A 63 -9.06 1.38 0.72
C LEU A 63 -8.60 1.35 2.18
N HIS A 64 -7.72 2.28 2.56
CA HIS A 64 -7.05 2.26 3.87
C HIS A 64 -7.67 3.19 4.92
N ARG A 65 -8.52 4.13 4.49
CA ARG A 65 -9.24 5.10 5.34
C ARG A 65 -10.73 5.12 4.98
N PRO A 66 -11.44 3.99 5.10
CA PRO A 66 -12.86 3.90 4.76
C PRO A 66 -13.74 4.80 5.62
N GLU A 67 -13.26 5.22 6.80
CA GLU A 67 -13.94 6.14 7.71
C GLU A 67 -14.08 7.57 7.18
N LEU A 68 -13.20 7.98 6.25
CA LEU A 68 -13.22 9.32 5.69
C LEU A 68 -14.27 9.42 4.58
N ASP A 69 -15.05 10.49 4.54
CA ASP A 69 -15.90 10.79 3.41
C ASP A 69 -15.09 11.32 2.21
N LYS A 70 -15.76 11.51 1.07
CA LYS A 70 -15.10 11.98 -0.16
C LYS A 70 -14.35 13.31 0.04
N LYS A 71 -14.97 14.25 0.74
CA LYS A 71 -14.43 15.60 0.93
C LYS A 71 -13.25 15.57 1.90
N GLU A 72 -13.33 14.74 2.94
CA GLU A 72 -12.23 14.50 3.87
C GLU A 72 -11.03 13.87 3.16
N ARG A 73 -11.24 12.88 2.28
CA ARG A 73 -10.16 12.28 1.47
C ARG A 73 -9.52 13.29 0.52
N GLU A 74 -10.31 14.14 -0.14
CA GLU A 74 -9.79 15.20 -1.01
C GLU A 74 -8.95 16.21 -0.23
N ALA A 75 -9.42 16.65 0.94
CA ALA A 75 -8.67 17.57 1.79
C ALA A 75 -7.35 16.94 2.28
N TYR A 76 -7.39 15.68 2.74
CA TYR A 76 -6.21 14.93 3.17
C TYR A 76 -5.19 14.76 2.03
N SER A 77 -5.67 14.43 0.82
CA SER A 77 -4.85 14.30 -0.38
C SER A 77 -4.12 15.59 -0.73
N ILE A 78 -4.79 16.74 -0.60
CA ILE A 78 -4.18 18.06 -0.81
C ILE A 78 -3.14 18.36 0.28
N GLU A 79 -3.45 18.07 1.55
CA GLU A 79 -2.53 18.27 2.67
C GLU A 79 -1.24 17.46 2.51
N MET A 80 -1.32 16.22 2.03
CA MET A 80 -0.14 15.37 1.77
C MET A 80 0.81 15.93 0.70
N LEU A 81 0.32 16.82 -0.18
CA LEU A 81 1.09 17.40 -1.27
C LEU A 81 1.67 18.79 -0.93
N ALA A 82 1.34 19.33 0.25
CA ALA A 82 1.84 20.61 0.76
C ALA A 82 3.19 20.43 1.48
#